data_AF-A0A446CP91-F1
#
_entry.id   AF-A0A446CP91-F1
#
_cell.length_a   1.000
_cell.length_b   1.000
_cell.length_c   1.000
_cell.angle_alpha   90.00
_cell.angle_beta   90.00
_cell.angle_gamma   90.00
#
_symmetry.space_group_name_H-M   'P 1'
#
loop_
_entity.id
_entity.type
_entity.pdbx_description
1 polymer ?
#
loop_
_entity_poly.entity_id
_entity_poly.type
_entity_poly.pdbx_seq_one_letter_code
_entity_poly.pdbx_strand_id
1 'polypeptide(L)'
;MAYARANGSALTYTGFRRMSADGVRTGKQVHVPRTLSYHALLGNTAIATSTVLVNRTEVGDLRMRKTYYDDFDCWLQILKPGRIAYGLDEDLMRYRVLSQSVSRNKRRSAMHVWRAYRELEKLSVLKSAWYFGQYALRGLLKYRQF
;
A
#
# COMPACT_ATOMS: atom_id res chain seq x y z
N MET A 1 15.73 -9.07 -6.91
CA MET A 1 15.54 -10.44 -6.37
C MET A 1 16.41 -10.71 -5.13
N ALA A 2 17.68 -10.26 -5.08
CA ALA A 2 18.57 -10.49 -3.93
C ALA A 2 17.98 -10.01 -2.59
N TYR A 3 17.44 -8.79 -2.53
CA TYR A 3 16.84 -8.23 -1.31
C TYR A 3 15.67 -9.07 -0.76
N ALA A 4 14.76 -9.52 -1.64
CA ALA A 4 13.62 -10.34 -1.24
C ALA A 4 14.05 -11.72 -0.71
N ARG A 5 15.08 -12.34 -1.32
CA ARG A 5 15.64 -13.62 -0.86
C ARG A 5 16.38 -13.49 0.47
N ALA A 6 17.18 -12.43 0.62
CA ALA A 6 17.95 -12.18 1.84
C ALA A 6 17.07 -12.01 3.09
N ASN A 7 15.86 -11.45 2.92
CA ASN A 7 14.93 -11.19 4.02
C ASN A 7 13.87 -12.30 4.21
N GLY A 8 13.88 -13.37 3.40
CA GLY A 8 12.86 -14.42 3.45
C GLY A 8 11.42 -13.88 3.33
N SER A 9 11.24 -12.77 2.61
CA SER A 9 10.02 -11.96 2.73
C SER A 9 8.86 -12.56 1.95
N ALA A 10 7.68 -12.65 2.58
CA ALA A 10 6.43 -13.00 1.90
C ALA A 10 6.01 -11.93 0.88
N LEU A 11 6.28 -10.67 1.20
CA LEU A 11 6.01 -9.51 0.35
C LEU A 11 7.17 -8.52 0.44
N THR A 12 7.67 -8.07 -0.71
CA THR A 12 8.65 -6.99 -0.82
C THR A 12 8.07 -5.86 -1.67
N TYR A 13 8.40 -4.60 -1.37
CA TYR A 13 7.98 -3.43 -2.14
C TYR A 13 9.10 -2.40 -2.20
N THR A 14 9.01 -1.44 -3.11
CA THR A 14 10.08 -0.45 -3.32
C THR A 14 9.58 0.98 -3.26
N GLY A 15 10.51 1.92 -3.08
CA GLY A 15 10.28 3.32 -3.37
C GLY A 15 9.94 3.55 -4.85
N PHE A 16 9.35 4.70 -5.14
CA PHE A 16 8.96 5.07 -6.49
C PHE A 16 8.88 6.58 -6.67
N ARG A 17 8.91 7.05 -7.91
CA ARG A 17 8.63 8.45 -8.26
C ARG A 17 7.36 8.55 -9.07
N ARG A 18 6.62 9.65 -8.87
CA ARG A 18 5.51 10.00 -9.75
C ARG A 18 6.05 10.67 -11.00
N MET A 19 5.49 10.36 -12.16
CA MET A 19 5.76 11.06 -13.42
C MET A 19 4.47 11.68 -13.97
N SER A 20 4.60 12.77 -14.72
CA SER A 20 3.49 13.37 -15.47
C SER A 20 2.96 12.43 -16.54
N ALA A 21 1.74 12.69 -17.03
CA ALA A 21 1.08 11.86 -18.04
C ALA A 21 1.91 11.71 -19.34
N ASP A 22 2.60 12.78 -19.73
CA ASP A 22 3.51 12.86 -20.88
C ASP A 22 4.91 12.27 -20.60
N GLY A 23 5.21 11.87 -19.37
CA GLY A 23 6.50 11.32 -18.95
C GLY A 23 7.64 12.34 -18.80
N VAL A 24 7.40 13.63 -19.05
CA VAL A 24 8.46 14.65 -19.09
C VAL A 24 8.92 15.06 -17.69
N ARG A 25 7.99 15.16 -16.73
CA ARG A 25 8.28 15.63 -15.36
C ARG A 25 8.30 14.45 -14.41
N THR A 26 9.40 14.30 -13.68
CA THR A 26 9.51 13.32 -12.59
C THR A 26 9.54 14.05 -11.24
N GLY A 27 8.69 13.64 -10.32
CA GLY A 27 8.58 14.21 -8.98
C GLY A 27 9.64 13.70 -7.99
N LYS A 28 9.47 14.10 -6.72
CA LYS A 28 10.26 13.59 -5.59
C LYS A 28 10.04 12.08 -5.40
N GLN A 29 11.06 11.41 -4.86
CA GLN A 29 10.95 10.01 -4.43
C GLN A 29 9.90 9.90 -3.33
N VAL A 30 8.99 8.95 -3.50
CA VAL A 30 8.07 8.51 -2.46
C VAL A 30 8.81 7.47 -1.65
N HIS A 31 9.28 7.89 -0.47
CA HIS A 31 9.97 7.02 0.45
C HIS A 31 9.03 5.98 1.07
N VAL A 32 9.57 4.80 1.32
CA VAL A 32 8.83 3.67 1.87
C VAL A 32 9.43 3.17 3.19
N PRO A 33 8.61 2.73 4.15
CA PRO A 33 9.12 2.17 5.40
C PRO A 33 9.85 0.85 5.14
N ARG A 34 10.91 0.58 5.90
CA ARG A 34 11.71 -0.66 5.80
C ARG A 34 10.89 -1.92 6.02
N THR A 35 9.88 -1.86 6.89
CA THR A 35 8.98 -2.98 7.15
C THR A 35 7.55 -2.51 7.39
N LEU A 36 6.59 -3.38 7.08
CA LEU A 36 5.19 -3.23 7.44
C LEU A 36 4.64 -4.57 7.94
N SER A 37 4.06 -4.55 9.14
CA SER A 37 3.18 -5.61 9.62
C SER A 37 1.75 -5.37 9.16
N TYR A 38 0.87 -6.36 9.34
CA TYR A 38 -0.58 -6.20 9.13
C TYR A 38 -1.14 -4.95 9.83
N HIS A 39 -0.82 -4.77 11.12
CA HIS A 39 -1.29 -3.64 11.90
C HIS A 39 -0.74 -2.30 11.41
N ALA A 40 0.51 -2.27 10.97
CA ALA A 40 1.11 -1.06 10.39
C ALA A 40 0.48 -0.72 9.04
N LEU A 41 0.21 -1.73 8.21
CA LEU A 41 -0.43 -1.58 6.90
C LEU A 41 -1.86 -1.04 7.03
N LEU A 42 -2.63 -1.47 8.04
CA LEU A 42 -3.97 -0.92 8.30
C LEU A 42 -3.95 0.61 8.37
N GLY A 43 -2.97 1.20 9.03
CA GLY A 43 -2.80 2.65 9.14
C GLY A 43 -2.00 3.31 8.02
N ASN A 44 -1.41 2.56 7.07
CA ASN A 44 -0.40 3.07 6.15
C ASN A 44 -0.47 2.45 4.74
N THR A 45 -1.01 3.21 3.78
CA THR A 45 -1.07 2.83 2.35
C THR A 45 0.23 3.17 1.61
N ALA A 46 1.37 2.71 2.14
CA ALA A 46 2.69 3.00 1.56
C ALA A 46 3.07 2.09 0.37
N ILE A 47 2.44 0.93 0.23
CA ILE A 47 2.76 -0.07 -0.80
C ILE A 47 2.09 0.32 -2.11
N ALA A 48 2.87 0.52 -3.17
CA ALA A 48 2.36 0.71 -4.52
C ALA A 48 2.43 -0.61 -5.30
N THR A 49 1.32 -1.03 -5.89
CA THR A 49 1.16 -2.38 -6.50
C THR A 49 2.23 -2.74 -7.51
N SER A 50 2.63 -1.80 -8.38
CA SER A 50 3.66 -2.04 -9.40
C SER A 50 5.09 -2.14 -8.84
N THR A 51 5.28 -1.96 -7.53
CA THR A 51 6.57 -2.13 -6.85
C THR A 51 6.69 -3.48 -6.15
N VAL A 52 5.61 -4.26 -6.11
CA VAL A 52 5.52 -5.41 -5.23
C VAL A 52 6.10 -6.67 -5.88
N LEU A 53 6.88 -7.40 -5.09
CA LEU A 53 7.28 -8.77 -5.37
C LEU A 53 6.69 -9.67 -4.26
N VAL A 54 5.95 -10.70 -4.66
CA VAL A 54 5.35 -11.69 -3.73
C VAL A 54 6.11 -12.99 -3.82
N ASN A 55 6.48 -13.56 -2.67
CA ASN A 55 7.02 -14.90 -2.60
C ASN A 55 5.90 -15.94 -2.50
N ARG A 56 5.61 -16.64 -3.61
CA ARG A 56 4.53 -17.63 -3.66
C ARG A 56 4.79 -18.88 -2.81
N THR A 57 6.05 -19.21 -2.51
CA THR A 57 6.34 -20.36 -1.61
C THR A 57 5.88 -20.07 -0.18
N GLU A 58 6.02 -18.82 0.26
CA GLU A 58 5.59 -18.37 1.59
C GLU A 58 4.09 -18.08 1.65
N VAL A 59 3.54 -17.50 0.57
CA VAL A 59 2.17 -16.98 0.54
C VAL A 59 1.14 -18.04 0.13
N GLY A 60 1.51 -18.98 -0.75
CA GLY A 60 0.59 -19.95 -1.36
C GLY A 60 -0.18 -19.37 -2.55
N ASP A 61 -1.38 -19.89 -2.79
CA ASP A 61 -2.26 -19.32 -3.82
C ASP A 61 -2.77 -17.94 -3.39
N LEU A 62 -2.63 -16.97 -4.28
CA LEU A 62 -2.97 -15.59 -4.04
C LEU A 62 -3.82 -15.10 -5.19
N ARG A 63 -5.01 -14.58 -4.85
CA ARG A 63 -5.94 -13.98 -5.81
C ARG A 63 -6.38 -12.61 -5.32
N MET A 64 -6.12 -11.59 -6.12
CA MET A 64 -6.69 -10.27 -5.90
C MET A 64 -8.21 -10.32 -6.15
N ARG A 65 -8.98 -9.94 -5.14
CA ARG A 65 -10.44 -9.86 -5.25
C ARG A 65 -10.80 -8.59 -6.00
N LYS A 66 -11.84 -8.65 -6.84
CA LYS A 66 -12.35 -7.47 -7.53
C LYS A 66 -13.13 -6.57 -6.57
N THR A 67 -12.40 -5.77 -5.80
CA THR A 67 -12.92 -4.71 -4.93
C THR A 67 -12.30 -3.36 -5.32
N TYR A 68 -12.77 -2.26 -4.73
CA TYR A 68 -12.26 -0.93 -5.07
C TYR A 68 -10.79 -0.72 -4.68
N TYR A 69 -10.34 -1.36 -3.61
CA TYR A 69 -8.94 -1.43 -3.17
C TYR A 69 -8.48 -2.89 -3.14
N ASP A 70 -8.38 -3.47 -4.33
CA ASP A 70 -7.96 -4.85 -4.55
C ASP A 70 -6.55 -5.12 -4.03
N ASP A 71 -5.65 -4.17 -4.25
CA ASP A 71 -4.28 -4.21 -3.75
C ASP A 71 -4.19 -4.21 -2.23
N PHE A 72 -4.84 -3.25 -1.57
CA PHE A 72 -4.83 -3.11 -0.12
C PHE A 72 -5.41 -4.35 0.58
N ASP A 73 -6.54 -4.85 0.08
CA ASP A 73 -7.16 -6.09 0.57
C ASP A 73 -6.22 -7.30 0.41
N CYS A 74 -5.57 -7.42 -0.74
CA CYS A 74 -4.59 -8.47 -1.02
C CYS A 74 -3.40 -8.42 -0.05
N TRP A 75 -2.82 -7.24 0.17
CA TRP A 75 -1.70 -7.07 1.09
C TRP A 75 -2.08 -7.35 2.54
N LEU A 76 -3.26 -6.92 2.98
CA LEU A 76 -3.77 -7.26 4.31
C LEU A 76 -3.88 -8.79 4.49
N GLN A 77 -4.43 -9.50 3.50
CA GLN A 77 -4.54 -10.97 3.55
C GLN A 77 -3.19 -11.67 3.64
N ILE A 78 -2.18 -11.18 2.92
CA ILE A 78 -0.82 -11.75 2.97
C ILE A 78 -0.20 -11.60 4.35
N LEU A 79 -0.38 -10.42 4.98
CA LEU A 79 0.25 -10.08 6.26
C LEU A 79 -0.54 -10.54 7.49
N LYS A 80 -1.85 -10.79 7.35
CA LYS A 80 -2.75 -11.18 8.45
C LYS A 80 -2.28 -12.38 9.28
N PRO A 81 -1.65 -13.44 8.70
CA PRO A 81 -1.10 -14.55 9.49
C PRO A 81 0.14 -14.20 10.34
N GLY A 82 0.51 -12.92 10.45
CA GLY A 82 1.70 -12.47 11.18
C GLY A 82 2.95 -12.28 10.31
N ARG A 83 2.78 -12.29 8.98
CA ARG A 83 3.89 -12.06 8.04
C ARG A 83 4.29 -10.59 8.00
N ILE A 84 5.52 -10.34 7.59
CA ILE A 84 6.10 -8.99 7.46
C ILE A 84 6.38 -8.69 5.99
N ALA A 85 5.96 -7.51 5.55
CA ALA A 85 6.36 -6.93 4.28
C ALA A 85 7.65 -6.14 4.45
N TYR A 86 8.57 -6.23 3.48
CA TYR A 86 9.85 -5.53 3.51
C TYR A 86 9.94 -4.48 2.40
N GLY A 87 10.25 -3.25 2.79
CA GLY A 87 10.42 -2.13 1.87
C GLY A 87 11.91 -1.92 1.54
N LEU A 88 12.21 -1.81 0.25
CA LEU A 88 13.49 -1.32 -0.27
C LEU A 88 13.32 0.15 -0.67
N ASP A 89 13.90 1.07 0.09
CA ASP A 89 13.70 2.50 -0.12
C ASP A 89 14.57 3.08 -1.27
N GLU A 90 14.46 2.47 -2.44
CA GLU A 90 15.18 2.85 -3.65
C GLU A 90 14.20 3.31 -4.76
N ASP A 91 14.68 4.19 -5.62
CA ASP A 91 13.90 4.74 -6.73
C ASP A 91 13.84 3.78 -7.93
N LEU A 92 12.96 2.77 -7.85
CA LEU A 92 12.92 1.67 -8.83
C LEU A 92 11.67 1.63 -9.70
N MET A 93 10.73 2.58 -9.52
CA MET A 93 9.47 2.59 -10.26
C MET A 93 9.02 4.01 -10.61
N ARG A 94 8.35 4.14 -11.76
CA ARG A 94 7.73 5.39 -12.21
C ARG A 94 6.22 5.25 -12.29
N TYR A 95 5.50 6.00 -11.46
CA TYR A 95 4.04 6.00 -11.40
C TYR A 95 3.46 7.16 -12.22
N ARG A 96 2.85 6.85 -13.36
CA ARG A 96 2.23 7.86 -14.23
C ARG A 96 0.93 8.39 -13.62
N VAL A 97 0.89 9.70 -13.40
CA VAL A 97 -0.28 10.38 -12.83
C VAL A 97 -1.18 10.88 -13.96
N LEU A 98 -2.36 10.28 -14.10
CA LEU A 98 -3.41 10.68 -15.04
C LEU A 98 -4.49 11.51 -14.33
N SER A 99 -5.06 12.49 -15.04
CA SER A 99 -6.09 13.43 -14.53
C SER A 99 -7.39 12.73 -14.09
N GLN A 100 -7.68 11.55 -14.65
CA GLN A 100 -8.84 10.69 -14.34
C GLN A 100 -8.49 9.47 -13.45
N SER A 101 -7.39 9.52 -12.70
CA SER A 101 -7.01 8.39 -11.82
C SER A 101 -8.06 8.10 -10.74
N VAL A 102 -8.30 6.80 -10.51
CA VAL A 102 -9.30 6.26 -9.55
C VAL A 102 -9.08 6.82 -8.13
N SER A 103 -7.81 7.03 -7.74
CA SER A 103 -7.41 7.53 -6.43
C SER A 103 -7.61 9.04 -6.22
N ARG A 104 -8.10 9.79 -7.23
CA ARG A 104 -8.30 11.24 -7.12
C ARG A 104 -9.47 11.59 -6.19
N ASN A 105 -10.51 10.75 -6.13
CA ASN A 105 -11.65 10.99 -5.25
C ASN A 105 -11.35 10.53 -3.81
N LYS A 106 -10.77 11.43 -3.01
CA LYS A 106 -10.36 11.16 -1.62
C LYS A 106 -11.52 10.77 -0.70
N ARG A 107 -12.72 11.30 -0.94
CA ARG A 107 -13.92 10.94 -0.15
C ARG A 107 -14.30 9.49 -0.40
N ARG A 108 -14.34 9.09 -1.68
CA ARG A 108 -14.59 7.71 -2.08
C ARG A 108 -13.49 6.78 -1.56
N SER A 109 -12.23 7.20 -1.67
CA SER A 109 -11.06 6.49 -1.12
C SER A 109 -11.21 6.21 0.38
N ALA A 110 -11.47 7.26 1.17
CA ALA A 110 -11.67 7.14 2.61
C ALA A 110 -12.84 6.22 2.97
N MET A 111 -13.98 6.33 2.26
CA MET A 111 -15.11 5.43 2.47
C MET A 111 -14.75 3.96 2.22
N HIS A 112 -14.02 3.66 1.16
CA HIS A 112 -13.63 2.27 0.86
C HIS A 112 -12.60 1.72 1.85
N VAL A 113 -11.67 2.55 2.35
CA VAL A 113 -10.76 2.16 3.43
C VAL A 113 -11.54 1.81 4.70
N TRP A 114 -12.54 2.63 5.07
CA TRP A 114 -13.42 2.33 6.20
C TRP A 114 -14.22 1.04 6.00
N ARG A 115 -14.78 0.83 4.81
CA ARG A 115 -15.48 -0.42 4.47
C ARG A 115 -14.56 -1.63 4.53
N ALA A 116 -13.31 -1.52 4.05
CA ALA A 116 -12.34 -2.60 4.18
C ALA A 116 -12.13 -3.00 5.64
N TYR A 117 -12.03 -2.03 6.57
CA TYR A 117 -11.92 -2.35 7.99
C TYR A 117 -13.16 -3.06 8.57
N ARG A 118 -14.37 -2.60 8.20
CA ARG A 118 -15.62 -3.07 8.81
C ARG A 118 -16.19 -4.33 8.17
N GLU A 119 -16.14 -4.42 6.84
CA GLU A 119 -16.79 -5.47 6.06
C GLU A 119 -15.82 -6.61 5.72
N LEU A 120 -14.57 -6.28 5.35
CA LEU A 120 -13.58 -7.29 4.94
C LEU A 120 -12.78 -7.80 6.15
N GLU A 121 -12.18 -6.89 6.91
CA GLU A 121 -11.33 -7.22 8.05
C GLU A 121 -12.12 -7.47 9.35
N LYS A 122 -13.41 -7.10 9.38
CA LYS A 122 -14.33 -7.28 10.51
C LYS A 122 -13.80 -6.70 11.83
N LEU A 123 -13.08 -5.57 11.76
CA LEU A 123 -12.56 -4.87 12.92
C LEU A 123 -13.70 -4.22 13.72
N SER A 124 -13.52 -4.11 15.04
CA SER A 124 -14.43 -3.33 15.89
C SER A 124 -14.43 -1.85 15.49
N VAL A 125 -15.49 -1.13 15.85
CA VAL A 125 -15.64 0.31 15.54
C VAL A 125 -14.43 1.09 16.04
N LEU A 126 -14.01 0.84 17.29
CA LEU A 126 -12.90 1.56 17.93
C LEU A 126 -11.57 1.28 17.23
N LYS A 127 -11.27 0.01 16.92
CA LYS A 127 -10.05 -0.36 16.18
C LYS A 127 -10.06 0.27 14.79
N SER A 128 -11.20 0.25 14.11
CA SER A 128 -11.37 0.85 12.78
C SER A 128 -11.12 2.35 12.82
N ALA A 129 -11.68 3.06 13.80
CA ALA A 129 -11.48 4.50 13.97
C ALA A 129 -10.00 4.84 14.26
N TRP A 130 -9.33 4.05 15.09
CA TRP A 130 -7.91 4.22 15.39
C TRP A 130 -7.03 4.13 14.14
N TYR A 131 -7.15 3.05 13.35
CA TYR A 131 -6.37 2.89 12.12
C TYR A 131 -6.76 3.89 11.03
N PHE A 132 -8.05 4.19 10.92
CA PHE A 132 -8.54 5.19 9.98
C PHE A 132 -7.99 6.60 10.29
N GLY A 133 -7.89 6.95 11.57
CA GLY A 133 -7.25 8.20 12.01
C GLY A 133 -5.78 8.28 11.56
N GLN A 134 -5.02 7.20 11.75
CA GLN A 134 -3.63 7.14 11.26
C GLN A 134 -3.54 7.27 9.74
N TYR A 135 -4.40 6.57 9.00
CA TYR A 135 -4.49 6.68 7.55
C TYR A 135 -4.78 8.12 7.10
N ALA A 136 -5.75 8.78 7.74
CA ALA A 136 -6.13 10.15 7.42
C ALA A 136 -4.98 11.14 7.71
N LEU A 137 -4.34 11.03 8.88
CA LEU A 137 -3.21 11.87 9.27
C LEU A 137 -2.02 11.70 8.31
N ARG A 138 -1.64 10.47 7.98
CA ARG A 138 -0.57 10.20 7.01
C ARG A 138 -0.91 10.71 5.62
N GLY A 139 -2.18 10.54 5.20
CA GLY A 139 -2.70 11.12 3.97
C GLY A 139 -2.46 12.63 3.93
N LEU A 140 -2.89 13.36 4.96
CA LEU A 140 -2.73 14.81 5.07
C LEU A 140 -1.26 15.24 5.07
N LEU A 141 -0.39 14.58 5.84
CA LEU A 141 1.05 14.87 5.89
C LEU A 141 1.71 14.68 4.52
N LYS A 142 1.33 13.62 3.79
CA LYS A 142 1.85 13.33 2.45
C LYS A 142 1.45 14.42 1.45
N TYR A 143 0.31 15.09 1.62
CA TYR A 143 -0.10 16.21 0.76
C TYR A 143 0.64 17.51 1.05
N ARG A 144 1.18 17.72 2.26
CA ARG A 144 1.98 18.92 2.57
C ARG A 144 3.35 18.91 1.88
N GLN A 145 3.77 17.77 1.35
CA GLN A 145 5.04 17.58 0.64
C GLN A 145 4.90 17.62 -0.90
N PHE A 146 3.67 17.77 -1.40
CA PHE A 146 3.32 17.91 -2.82
C PHE A 146 3.04 19.35 -3.20
#